data_AF-A0A914Q0G3-F1
#
_entry.id   AF-A0A914Q0G3-F1
#
_cell.length_a   1.000
_cell.length_b   1.000
_cell.length_c   1.000
_cell.angle_alpha   90.00
_cell.angle_beta   90.00
_cell.angle_gamma   90.00
#
_symmetry.space_group_name_H-M   'P 1'
#
loop_
_entity.id
_entity.type
_entity.pdbx_description
1 polymer ?
#
loop_
_entity_poly.entity_id
_entity_poly.type
_entity_poly.pdbx_seq_one_letter_code
_entity_poly.pdbx_strand_id
1 'polypeptide(L)'
;MYRSCAGIVKVIAQHAKTSTASAVRDQAIMCLGNIVSDCDTCRKDVMKTGVFETILDLLQIPTNLNAKQRDHYAWTLQNILRPSPTSPYLNVLLTQVRQEKMFKVVIGLVTLPPPDASIIQGLQLLHDWIMIDSEECVGVSVVENETLMNHLLRIFDGDDDDASSKNY
;
A
#
# COMPACT_ATOMS: atom_id res chain seq x y z
N MET A 1 -4.79 23.53 17.79
CA MET A 1 -5.78 22.70 18.51
C MET A 1 -6.50 21.83 17.48
N TYR A 2 -5.97 20.65 17.17
CA TYR A 2 -6.66 19.71 16.26
C TYR A 2 -7.79 19.03 17.04
N ARG A 3 -9.05 19.30 16.68
CA ARG A 3 -10.18 18.50 17.16
C ARG A 3 -10.05 17.12 16.50
N SER A 4 -10.13 16.04 17.29
CA SER A 4 -10.00 14.67 16.77
C SER A 4 -11.00 14.43 15.64
N CYS A 5 -10.49 13.98 14.48
CA CYS A 5 -11.28 13.60 13.31
C CYS A 5 -11.97 12.23 13.50
N ALA A 6 -11.92 11.62 14.69
CA ALA A 6 -12.33 10.24 14.93
C ALA A 6 -13.77 9.94 14.51
N GLY A 7 -14.70 10.89 14.61
CA GLY A 7 -16.09 10.71 14.19
C GLY A 7 -16.22 10.46 12.69
N ILE A 8 -15.67 11.38 11.88
CA ILE A 8 -15.75 11.28 10.41
C ILE A 8 -14.87 10.15 9.86
N VAL A 9 -13.69 9.93 10.46
CA VAL A 9 -12.78 8.83 10.09
C VAL A 9 -13.46 7.47 10.23
N LYS A 10 -14.23 7.25 11.31
CA LYS A 10 -14.99 6.00 11.49
C LYS A 10 -16.04 5.78 10.39
N VAL A 11 -16.75 6.83 10.00
CA VAL A 11 -17.78 6.75 8.94
C VAL A 11 -17.14 6.42 7.60
N ILE A 12 -16.07 7.14 7.22
CA ILE A 12 -15.36 6.89 5.95
C ILE A 12 -14.77 5.48 5.95
N ALA A 13 -14.12 5.06 7.04
CA ALA A 13 -13.58 3.71 7.17
C ALA A 13 -14.66 2.63 7.10
N GLN A 14 -15.87 2.89 7.62
CA GLN A 14 -16.97 1.95 7.46
C GLN A 14 -17.33 1.74 5.98
N HIS A 15 -17.41 2.82 5.19
CA HIS A 15 -17.65 2.72 3.74
C HIS A 15 -16.51 2.03 3.00
N ALA A 16 -15.25 2.30 3.37
CA ALA A 16 -14.09 1.61 2.83
C ALA A 16 -14.15 0.09 3.07
N LYS A 17 -14.69 -0.35 4.22
CA LYS A 17 -14.76 -1.77 4.60
C LYS A 17 -15.96 -2.51 4.03
N THR A 18 -17.14 -1.89 4.02
CA THR A 18 -18.38 -2.63 3.78
C THR A 18 -19.20 -2.17 2.59
N SER A 19 -18.82 -1.09 1.90
CA SER A 19 -19.58 -0.64 0.72
C SER A 19 -19.56 -1.70 -0.38
N THR A 20 -20.73 -2.10 -0.87
CA THR A 20 -20.88 -2.96 -2.06
C THR A 20 -20.71 -2.17 -3.36
N ALA A 21 -20.90 -0.85 -3.32
CA ALA A 21 -20.63 0.04 -4.43
C ALA A 21 -19.11 0.29 -4.54
N SER A 22 -18.50 -0.29 -5.57
CA SER A 22 -17.05 -0.25 -5.82
C SER A 22 -16.49 1.18 -5.90
N ALA A 23 -17.20 2.10 -6.56
CA ALA A 23 -16.82 3.51 -6.65
C ALA A 23 -16.83 4.23 -5.29
N VAL A 24 -17.81 3.93 -4.43
CA VAL A 24 -17.90 4.52 -3.08
C VAL A 24 -16.76 3.99 -2.20
N ARG A 25 -16.44 2.70 -2.31
CA ARG A 25 -15.31 2.10 -1.60
C ARG A 25 -14.00 2.75 -2.01
N ASP A 26 -13.79 2.90 -3.32
CA ASP A 26 -12.61 3.53 -3.90
C ASP A 26 -12.41 4.96 -3.36
N GLN A 27 -13.45 5.78 -3.43
CA GLN A 27 -13.39 7.15 -2.91
C GLN A 27 -13.19 7.21 -1.39
N ALA A 28 -13.78 6.27 -0.64
CA ALA A 28 -13.55 6.19 0.80
C ALA A 28 -12.09 5.87 1.14
N ILE A 29 -11.47 4.93 0.42
CA ILE A 29 -10.06 4.57 0.59
C ILE A 29 -9.16 5.75 0.22
N MET A 30 -9.39 6.40 -0.93
CA MET A 30 -8.65 7.62 -1.31
C MET A 30 -8.78 8.74 -0.28
N CYS A 31 -9.98 8.96 0.26
CA CYS A 31 -10.22 9.96 1.29
C CYS A 31 -9.40 9.68 2.56
N LEU A 32 -9.34 8.41 2.99
CA LEU A 32 -8.49 8.01 4.10
C LEU A 32 -7.01 8.21 3.79
N GLY A 33 -6.57 7.92 2.55
CA GLY A 33 -5.21 8.18 2.09
C GLY A 33 -4.79 9.65 2.20
N ASN A 34 -5.71 10.59 1.96
CA ASN A 34 -5.44 12.01 2.21
C ASN A 34 -5.41 12.33 3.71
N ILE A 35 -6.34 11.78 4.50
CA ILE A 35 -6.42 12.04 5.95
C ILE A 35 -5.16 11.54 6.68
N VAL A 36 -4.64 10.36 6.35
CA VAL A 36 -3.44 9.84 7.02
C VAL A 36 -2.20 10.69 6.76
N SER A 37 -2.14 11.39 5.63
CA SER A 37 -1.02 12.25 5.25
C SER A 37 -1.00 13.60 5.96
N ASP A 38 -2.11 14.01 6.58
CA ASP A 38 -2.23 15.32 7.22
C ASP A 38 -1.44 15.41 8.53
N CYS A 39 -1.63 14.45 9.45
CA CYS A 39 -0.89 14.42 10.72
C CYS A 39 -0.87 13.04 11.39
N ASP A 40 0.05 12.86 12.34
CA ASP A 40 0.18 11.61 13.13
C ASP A 40 -1.09 11.23 13.90
N THR A 41 -1.88 12.22 14.36
CA THR A 41 -3.15 11.95 15.05
C THR A 41 -4.19 11.39 14.09
N CYS A 42 -4.30 11.97 12.89
CA CYS A 42 -5.19 11.47 11.84
C CYS A 42 -4.79 10.07 11.41
N ARG A 43 -3.50 9.82 11.19
CA ARG A 43 -2.96 8.48 10.87
C ARG A 43 -3.33 7.45 11.93
N LYS A 44 -3.10 7.76 13.20
CA LYS A 44 -3.49 6.90 14.33
C LYS A 44 -4.98 6.63 14.35
N ASP A 45 -5.82 7.66 14.15
CA ASP A 45 -7.27 7.50 14.16
C ASP A 45 -7.76 6.62 12.99
N VAL A 46 -7.18 6.77 11.80
CA VAL A 46 -7.47 5.91 10.63
C VAL A 46 -7.03 4.47 10.90
N MET A 47 -5.82 4.26 11.39
CA MET A 47 -5.31 2.91 11.63
C MET A 47 -6.13 2.14 12.67
N LYS A 48 -6.62 2.82 13.72
CA LYS A 48 -7.53 2.23 14.71
C LYS A 48 -8.84 1.71 14.13
N THR A 49 -9.23 2.12 12.93
CA THR A 49 -10.45 1.62 12.28
C THR A 49 -10.31 0.21 11.70
N GLY A 50 -9.09 -0.31 11.59
CA GLY A 50 -8.78 -1.59 10.95
C GLY A 50 -8.81 -1.54 9.42
N VAL A 51 -8.82 -0.34 8.80
CA VAL A 51 -8.84 -0.22 7.34
C VAL A 51 -7.56 -0.75 6.67
N PHE A 52 -6.43 -0.76 7.37
CA PHE A 52 -5.17 -1.31 6.87
C PHE A 52 -5.33 -2.77 6.43
N GLU A 53 -5.88 -3.62 7.29
CA GLU A 53 -6.16 -5.03 6.98
C GLU A 53 -7.10 -5.18 5.78
N THR A 54 -8.13 -4.33 5.71
CA THR A 54 -9.08 -4.33 4.59
C THR A 54 -8.39 -3.98 3.27
N ILE A 55 -7.49 -3.00 3.26
CA ILE A 55 -6.76 -2.62 2.05
C ILE A 55 -5.81 -3.75 1.63
N LEU A 56 -5.13 -4.40 2.58
CA LEU A 56 -4.30 -5.58 2.27
C LEU A 56 -5.13 -6.71 1.66
N ASP A 57 -6.31 -7.02 2.23
CA ASP A 57 -7.20 -8.06 1.68
C ASP A 57 -7.68 -7.74 0.26
N LEU A 58 -7.91 -6.47 -0.05
CA LEU A 58 -8.35 -6.02 -1.37
C LEU A 58 -7.21 -6.04 -2.41
N LEU A 59 -5.97 -5.82 -1.98
CA LEU A 59 -4.80 -5.80 -2.85
C LEU A 59 -4.14 -7.18 -3.06
N GLN A 60 -4.52 -8.21 -2.29
CA GLN A 60 -4.01 -9.56 -2.51
C GLN A 60 -4.27 -10.02 -3.94
N ILE A 61 -3.25 -10.62 -4.56
CA ILE A 61 -3.30 -11.11 -5.94
C ILE A 61 -3.66 -12.61 -5.93
N PRO A 62 -4.61 -13.07 -6.77
CA PRO A 62 -5.39 -12.29 -7.74
C PRO A 62 -6.41 -11.37 -7.06
N THR A 63 -6.49 -10.12 -7.52
CA THR A 63 -7.45 -9.13 -7.02
C THR A 63 -8.62 -8.93 -7.98
N ASN A 64 -9.79 -8.58 -7.43
CA ASN A 64 -10.95 -8.17 -8.21
C ASN A 64 -10.94 -6.67 -8.56
N LEU A 65 -9.90 -5.94 -8.15
CA LEU A 65 -9.72 -4.53 -8.46
C LEU A 65 -9.24 -4.34 -9.91
N ASN A 66 -9.74 -3.29 -10.57
CA ASN A 66 -9.09 -2.81 -11.79
C ASN A 66 -7.77 -2.08 -11.46
N ALA A 67 -6.94 -1.81 -12.48
CA ALA A 67 -5.63 -1.17 -12.31
C ALA A 67 -5.70 0.15 -11.54
N LYS A 68 -6.62 1.05 -11.92
CA LYS A 68 -6.80 2.34 -11.25
C LYS A 68 -7.12 2.20 -9.75
N GLN A 69 -7.97 1.23 -9.40
CA GLN A 69 -8.30 0.98 -8.00
C GLN A 69 -7.12 0.39 -7.23
N ARG A 70 -6.36 -0.54 -7.84
CA ARG A 70 -5.12 -1.03 -7.23
C ARG A 70 -4.17 0.14 -6.92
N ASP A 71 -3.98 1.05 -7.86
CA ASP A 71 -3.09 2.20 -7.69
C ASP A 71 -3.55 3.08 -6.53
N HIS A 72 -4.83 3.44 -6.46
CA HIS A 72 -5.38 4.23 -5.35
C HIS A 72 -5.17 3.56 -3.99
N TYR A 73 -5.28 2.23 -3.93
CA TYR A 73 -5.22 1.47 -2.68
C TYR A 73 -3.77 1.32 -2.23
N ALA A 74 -2.86 1.03 -3.16
CA ALA A 74 -1.44 0.96 -2.90
C ALA A 74 -0.86 2.34 -2.56
N TRP A 75 -1.32 3.41 -3.21
CA TRP A 75 -1.03 4.80 -2.82
C TRP A 75 -1.49 5.10 -1.38
N THR A 76 -2.68 4.63 -1.01
CA THR A 76 -3.20 4.82 0.36
C THR A 76 -2.33 4.08 1.38
N LEU A 77 -1.87 2.86 1.07
CA LEU A 77 -0.91 2.15 1.91
C LEU A 77 0.40 2.92 2.04
N GLN A 78 0.99 3.40 0.95
CA GLN A 78 2.23 4.19 1.01
C GLN A 78 2.10 5.40 1.90
N ASN A 79 0.98 6.11 1.79
CA ASN A 79 0.72 7.23 2.68
C ASN A 79 0.69 6.76 4.13
N ILE A 80 0.03 5.63 4.46
CA ILE A 80 0.04 5.02 5.80
C ILE A 80 1.46 4.72 6.29
N LEU A 81 2.33 4.18 5.42
CA LEU A 81 3.71 3.75 5.71
C LEU A 81 4.71 4.88 5.93
N ARG A 82 4.29 6.16 5.85
CA ARG A 82 5.17 7.31 6.07
C ARG A 82 4.84 8.08 7.36
N PRO A 83 4.90 7.46 8.56
CA PRO A 83 4.77 8.20 9.81
C PRO A 83 5.99 9.09 10.07
N SER A 84 5.85 10.09 10.95
CA SER A 84 7.03 10.75 11.50
C SER A 84 7.88 9.73 12.28
N PRO A 85 9.24 9.81 12.27
CA PRO A 85 10.08 8.97 13.12
C PRO A 85 9.76 9.10 14.61
N THR A 86 9.23 10.25 15.04
CA THR A 86 8.79 10.49 16.42
C THR A 86 7.32 10.17 16.66
N SER A 87 6.64 9.55 15.68
CA SER A 87 5.22 9.26 15.78
C SER A 87 4.98 8.25 16.90
N PRO A 88 4.11 8.54 17.88
CA PRO A 88 3.79 7.60 18.96
C PRO A 88 3.05 6.35 18.46
N TYR A 89 2.69 6.30 17.16
CA TYR A 89 2.03 5.17 16.52
C TYR A 89 3.01 4.21 15.82
N LEU A 90 4.29 4.58 15.66
CA LEU A 90 5.26 3.82 14.87
C LEU A 90 5.31 2.33 15.26
N ASN A 91 5.38 2.00 16.55
CA ASN A 91 5.42 0.61 17.03
C ASN A 91 4.19 -0.22 16.60
N VAL A 92 3.02 0.39 16.58
CA VAL A 92 1.80 -0.29 16.13
C VAL A 92 1.88 -0.54 14.62
N LEU A 93 2.34 0.45 13.85
CA LEU A 93 2.54 0.29 12.42
C LEU A 93 3.58 -0.78 12.08
N LEU A 94 4.71 -0.81 12.79
CA LEU A 94 5.74 -1.84 12.64
C LEU A 94 5.17 -3.26 12.81
N THR A 95 4.30 -3.45 13.80
CA THR A 95 3.61 -4.74 13.99
C THR A 95 2.72 -5.10 12.79
N GLN A 96 2.12 -4.11 12.13
CA GLN A 96 1.25 -4.34 10.97
C GLN A 96 2.02 -4.65 9.70
N VAL A 97 3.15 -3.97 9.46
CA VAL A 97 3.94 -4.15 8.23
C VAL A 97 4.76 -5.44 8.22
N ARG A 98 5.00 -6.05 9.38
CA ARG A 98 5.69 -7.35 9.52
C ARG A 98 4.81 -8.56 9.24
N GLN A 99 3.54 -8.36 8.90
CA GLN A 99 2.64 -9.46 8.59
C GLN A 99 2.98 -10.09 7.24
N GLU A 100 2.84 -11.43 7.15
CA GLU A 100 2.98 -12.17 5.90
C GLU A 100 2.06 -11.63 4.78
N LYS A 101 0.89 -11.10 5.16
CA LYS A 101 -0.05 -10.49 4.22
C LYS A 101 0.55 -9.26 3.51
N MET A 102 1.32 -8.44 4.23
CA MET A 102 2.03 -7.29 3.66
C MET A 102 3.05 -7.76 2.62
N PHE A 103 3.84 -8.78 2.95
CA PHE A 103 4.81 -9.40 2.06
C PHE A 103 4.15 -9.87 0.75
N LYS A 104 3.04 -10.62 0.86
CA LYS A 104 2.27 -11.11 -0.30
C LYS A 104 1.73 -9.99 -1.18
N VAL A 105 1.22 -8.90 -0.59
CA VAL A 105 0.72 -7.75 -1.34
C VAL A 105 1.85 -7.05 -2.10
N VAL A 106 2.97 -6.76 -1.43
CA VAL A 106 4.10 -6.07 -2.06
C VAL A 106 4.67 -6.89 -3.21
N ILE A 107 4.96 -8.17 -2.99
CA ILE A 107 5.48 -9.04 -4.06
C ILE A 107 4.45 -9.17 -5.18
N GLY A 108 3.19 -9.43 -4.86
CA GLY A 108 2.15 -9.59 -5.86
C GLY A 108 2.02 -8.38 -6.79
N LEU A 109 2.19 -7.16 -6.26
CA LEU A 109 2.17 -5.92 -7.06
C LEU A 109 3.43 -5.73 -7.90
N VAL A 110 4.62 -6.06 -7.36
CA VAL A 110 5.90 -5.94 -8.08
C VAL A 110 6.00 -6.99 -9.20
N THR A 111 5.41 -8.17 -9.00
CA THR A 111 5.44 -9.26 -9.99
C THR A 111 4.20 -9.30 -10.89
N LEU A 112 3.46 -8.18 -11.00
CA LEU A 112 2.37 -8.10 -11.98
C LEU A 112 2.96 -8.26 -13.39
N PRO A 113 2.26 -8.92 -14.31
CA PRO A 113 2.74 -9.08 -15.67
C PRO A 113 2.70 -7.72 -16.42
N PRO A 114 3.74 -7.37 -17.19
CA PRO A 114 3.68 -6.25 -18.13
C PRO A 114 2.49 -6.41 -19.10
N PRO A 115 1.86 -5.32 -19.59
CA PRO A 115 2.21 -3.90 -19.40
C PRO A 115 1.49 -3.23 -18.20
N ASP A 116 1.22 -3.96 -17.11
CA ASP A 116 0.47 -3.40 -15.98
C ASP A 116 1.26 -2.28 -15.26
N ALA A 117 0.85 -1.03 -15.49
CA ALA A 117 1.50 0.14 -14.88
C ALA A 117 1.43 0.15 -13.35
N SER A 118 0.56 -0.66 -12.72
CA SER A 118 0.49 -0.78 -11.26
C SER A 118 1.78 -1.32 -10.64
N ILE A 119 2.68 -1.93 -11.44
CA ILE A 119 4.03 -2.35 -11.01
C ILE A 119 4.78 -1.18 -10.37
N ILE A 120 4.67 0.03 -10.95
CA ILE A 120 5.31 1.24 -10.39
C ILE A 120 4.83 1.50 -8.97
N GLN A 121 3.55 1.26 -8.72
CA GLN A 121 3.00 1.44 -7.39
C GLN A 121 3.44 0.33 -6.42
N GLY A 122 3.63 -0.89 -6.91
CA GLY A 122 4.28 -1.98 -6.19
C GLY A 122 5.72 -1.64 -5.78
N LEU A 123 6.53 -1.10 -6.70
CA LEU A 123 7.92 -0.70 -6.43
C LEU A 123 8.00 0.42 -5.38
N GLN A 124 7.12 1.42 -5.46
CA GLN A 124 7.09 2.48 -4.46
C GLN A 124 6.66 1.95 -3.09
N LEU A 125 5.70 1.02 -3.04
CA LEU A 125 5.28 0.38 -1.80
C LEU A 125 6.40 -0.48 -1.21
N LEU A 126 7.14 -1.22 -2.04
CA LEU A 126 8.33 -1.98 -1.63
C LEU A 126 9.38 -1.06 -0.99
N HIS A 127 9.69 0.06 -1.64
CA HIS A 127 10.61 1.06 -1.10
C HIS A 127 10.16 1.58 0.28
N ASP A 128 8.92 2.04 0.40
CA ASP A 128 8.39 2.60 1.65
C ASP A 128 8.35 1.54 2.77
N TRP A 129 8.10 0.28 2.41
CA TRP A 129 8.07 -0.84 3.34
C TRP A 129 9.47 -1.23 3.85
N ILE A 130 10.50 -1.22 3.00
CA ILE A 130 11.89 -1.42 3.45
C ILE A 130 12.32 -0.27 4.37
N MET A 131 11.95 0.96 4.04
CA MET A 131 12.36 2.14 4.78
C MET A 131 11.72 2.25 6.16
N ILE A 132 10.46 1.82 6.32
CA ILE A 132 9.77 1.94 7.61
C ILE A 132 10.29 0.95 8.65
N ASP A 133 10.77 -0.23 8.24
CA ASP A 133 11.24 -1.29 9.14
C ASP A 133 12.71 -1.64 8.87
N SER A 134 13.55 -0.61 8.93
CA SER A 134 14.98 -0.74 8.65
C SER A 134 15.76 -1.50 9.74
N GLU A 135 15.19 -1.66 10.94
CA GLU A 135 15.87 -2.26 12.10
C GLU A 135 15.65 -3.78 12.23
N GLU A 136 14.53 -4.32 11.74
CA GLU A 136 14.21 -5.77 11.83
C GLU A 136 14.20 -6.49 10.47
N CYS A 137 15.03 -6.03 9.52
CA CYS A 137 15.43 -6.83 8.37
C CYS A 137 14.34 -7.16 7.32
N VAL A 138 13.30 -6.33 7.12
CA VAL A 138 12.43 -6.46 5.93
C VAL A 138 13.29 -6.49 4.64
N GLY A 139 14.34 -5.69 4.60
CA GLY A 139 15.33 -5.71 3.52
C GLY A 139 16.01 -7.08 3.32
N VAL A 140 16.26 -7.84 4.39
CA VAL A 140 16.81 -9.20 4.27
C VAL A 140 15.80 -10.13 3.64
N SER A 141 14.54 -10.10 4.09
CA SER A 141 13.48 -10.93 3.50
C SER A 141 13.22 -10.61 2.02
N VAL A 142 13.46 -9.36 1.59
CA VAL A 142 13.41 -8.96 0.18
C VAL A 142 14.57 -9.58 -0.59
N VAL A 143 15.80 -9.46 -0.10
CA VAL A 143 17.01 -9.97 -0.77
C VAL A 143 17.05 -11.50 -0.83
N GLU A 144 16.53 -12.17 0.21
CA GLU A 144 16.44 -13.64 0.26
C GLU A 144 15.33 -14.21 -0.64
N ASN A 145 14.40 -13.38 -1.10
CA ASN A 145 13.34 -13.82 -2.01
C ASN A 145 13.83 -13.82 -3.47
N GLU A 146 14.36 -14.97 -3.91
CA GLU A 146 14.89 -15.18 -5.26
C GLU A 146 13.89 -14.78 -6.36
N THR A 147 12.61 -15.12 -6.20
CA THR A 147 11.56 -14.79 -7.20
C THR A 147 11.37 -13.29 -7.36
N LEU A 148 11.32 -12.55 -6.24
CA LEU A 148 11.21 -11.10 -6.24
C LEU A 148 12.47 -10.47 -6.84
N MET A 149 13.65 -10.93 -6.43
CA MET A 149 14.93 -10.42 -6.94
C MET A 149 15.06 -10.60 -8.45
N ASN A 150 14.68 -11.77 -8.98
CA ASN A 150 14.68 -12.03 -10.42
C ASN A 150 13.71 -11.12 -11.19
N HIS A 151 12.54 -10.78 -10.62
CA HIS A 151 11.64 -9.80 -11.24
C HIS A 151 12.22 -8.39 -11.21
N LEU A 152 12.80 -7.98 -10.08
CA LEU A 152 13.43 -6.66 -9.95
C LEU A 152 14.56 -6.50 -10.96
N LEU A 153 15.41 -7.51 -11.15
CA LEU A 153 16.47 -7.50 -12.16
C LEU A 153 15.89 -7.26 -13.56
N ARG A 154 14.87 -8.03 -13.98
CA ARG A 154 14.23 -7.84 -15.30
C ARG A 154 13.66 -6.44 -15.49
N ILE A 155 12.96 -5.92 -14.47
CA ILE A 155 12.37 -4.57 -14.50
C ILE A 155 13.47 -3.51 -14.67
N PHE A 156 14.58 -3.62 -13.93
CA PHE A 156 15.65 -2.61 -13.95
C PHE A 156 16.62 -2.76 -15.11
N ASP A 157 16.80 -3.96 -15.65
CA ASP A 157 17.61 -4.21 -16.85
C ASP A 157 16.89 -3.76 -18.13
N GLY A 158 15.61 -3.41 -18.05
CA GLY A 158 14.81 -2.95 -19.19
C GLY A 158 14.29 -4.08 -20.07
N ASP A 159 14.32 -5.33 -19.60
CA ASP A 159 13.81 -6.50 -20.32
C ASP A 159 12.26 -6.48 -20.49
N ASP A 160 11.58 -5.44 -19.98
CA ASP A 160 10.18 -5.10 -20.28
C ASP A 160 10.03 -4.29 -21.60
N ASP A 161 11.05 -4.28 -22.46
CA ASP A 161 11.01 -3.80 -23.84
C ASP A 161 10.22 -4.76 -24.76
N ASP A 162 8.88 -4.79 -24.68
CA ASP A 162 8.03 -4.96 -25.89
C ASP A 162 6.51 -4.67 -25.71
N ALA A 163 6.10 -3.55 -25.10
CA ALA A 163 4.67 -3.17 -25.14
C ALA A 163 4.35 -1.67 -25.28
N SER A 164 5.32 -0.76 -25.22
CA SER A 164 5.03 0.69 -25.33
C SER A 164 5.86 1.45 -26.37
N SER A 165 6.73 0.79 -27.13
CA SER A 165 7.51 1.42 -28.22
C SER A 165 6.97 1.15 -29.64
N LYS A 166 5.70 0.72 -29.78
CA LYS A 166 4.98 0.73 -31.06
C LYS A 166 3.52 1.15 -30.89
N ASN A 167 3.26 2.44 -30.96
CA ASN A 167 2.42 3.05 -32.01
C ASN A 167 2.19 4.54 -31.71
N TYR A 168 2.27 5.30 -32.80
CA TYR A 168 1.96 6.71 -33.01
C TYR A 168 0.92 7.35 -32.09
#